data_AF-A0A7V7TH72-F1
#
_entry.id   AF-A0A7V7TH72-F1
#
_cell.length_a   1.000
_cell.length_b   1.000
_cell.length_c   1.000
_cell.angle_alpha   90.00
_cell.angle_beta   90.00
_cell.angle_gamma   90.00
#
_symmetry.space_group_name_H-M   'P 1'
#
loop_
_entity.id
_entity.type
_entity.pdbx_description
1 polymer ?
#
loop_
_entity_poly.entity_id
_entity_poly.type
_entity_poly.pdbx_seq_one_letter_code
_entity_poly.pdbx_strand_id
1 'polypeptide(L)'
;MGIGHKINEEELIHIFDQFTGEVIHGVLDDEVTEFLHETVREMASGYPVYVSKGDFTNLLTDFISMFNFDDKNGGYNFEFEGIRAQGSTTIVNIDD
;
A
#
# COMPACT_ATOMS: atom_id res chain seq x y z
N MET A 1 -11.15 16.70 -10.37
CA MET A 1 -11.76 15.39 -10.09
C MET A 1 -10.69 14.33 -10.25
N GLY A 2 -10.08 13.94 -9.13
CA GLY A 2 -9.23 12.75 -9.05
C GLY A 2 -10.08 11.52 -8.73
N ILE A 3 -9.57 10.34 -9.06
CA ILE A 3 -10.16 9.06 -8.67
C ILE A 3 -9.22 8.45 -7.63
N GLY A 4 -9.77 8.14 -6.45
CA GLY A 4 -9.09 7.43 -5.38
C GLY A 4 -9.57 5.98 -5.32
N HIS A 5 -8.68 5.08 -4.92
CA HIS A 5 -8.98 3.67 -4.70
C HIS A 5 -8.78 3.31 -3.24
N LYS A 6 -9.80 2.73 -2.61
CA LYS A 6 -9.71 2.23 -1.24
C LYS A 6 -9.68 0.71 -1.24
N ILE A 7 -8.58 0.15 -0.73
CA ILE A 7 -8.39 -1.29 -0.46
C ILE A 7 -8.70 -1.56 1.02
N ASN A 8 -9.13 -2.78 1.35
CA ASN A 8 -9.31 -3.20 2.74
C ASN A 8 -7.96 -3.14 3.50
N GLU A 9 -7.99 -2.73 4.76
CA GLU A 9 -6.79 -2.59 5.59
C GLU A 9 -6.02 -3.89 5.76
N GLU A 10 -6.70 -4.98 6.15
CA GLU A 10 -6.05 -6.28 6.38
C GLU A 10 -5.46 -6.83 5.07
N GLU A 11 -6.15 -6.61 3.96
CA GLU A 11 -5.68 -6.98 2.62
C GLU A 11 -4.42 -6.20 2.24
N LEU A 12 -4.42 -4.88 2.46
CA LEU A 12 -3.28 -4.04 2.12
C LEU A 12 -2.04 -4.36 2.98
N ILE A 13 -2.24 -4.61 4.29
CA ILE A 13 -1.16 -5.06 5.19
C ILE A 13 -0.60 -6.41 4.72
N HIS A 14 -1.48 -7.36 4.35
CA HIS A 14 -1.02 -8.68 3.92
C HIS A 14 -0.13 -8.60 2.67
N ILE A 15 -0.50 -7.77 1.68
CA ILE A 15 0.32 -7.57 0.47
C ILE A 15 1.63 -6.86 0.82
N PHE A 16 1.58 -5.90 1.75
CA PHE A 16 2.77 -5.20 2.24
C PHE A 16 3.76 -6.12 2.96
N ASP A 17 3.28 -7.06 3.78
CA ASP A 17 4.12 -8.06 4.46
C ASP A 17 4.81 -8.98 3.46
N GLN A 18 4.10 -9.41 2.41
CA GLN A 18 4.70 -10.19 1.32
C GLN A 18 5.77 -9.39 0.59
N PHE A 19 5.48 -8.13 0.24
CA PHE A 19 6.42 -7.24 -0.44
C PHE A 19 7.69 -6.99 0.38
N THR A 20 7.54 -6.63 1.66
CA THR A 20 8.68 -6.39 2.54
C THR A 20 9.50 -7.65 2.80
N GLY A 21 8.87 -8.83 2.85
CA GLY A 21 9.58 -10.11 2.94
C GLY A 21 10.49 -10.41 1.74
N GLU A 22 10.15 -9.92 0.55
CA GLU A 22 11.00 -10.06 -0.65
C GLU A 22 12.06 -8.96 -0.76
N VAL A 23 11.73 -7.72 -0.38
CA VAL A 23 12.65 -6.58 -0.49
C VAL A 23 13.70 -6.56 0.63
N ILE A 24 13.33 -6.98 1.83
CA ILE A 24 14.16 -6.85 3.03
C ILE A 24 14.77 -8.20 3.36
N HIS A 25 16.06 -8.36 3.04
CA HIS A 25 16.83 -9.53 3.45
C HIS A 25 17.23 -9.43 4.93
N GLY A 26 16.28 -9.69 5.83
CA GLY A 26 16.49 -9.64 7.28
C GLY A 26 15.20 -9.51 8.07
N VAL A 27 15.32 -9.42 9.39
CA VAL A 27 14.19 -9.13 10.28
C VAL A 27 14.20 -7.63 10.56
N LEU A 28 13.09 -6.96 10.25
CA LEU A 28 12.86 -5.58 10.69
C LEU A 28 12.73 -5.55 12.21
N ASP A 29 13.21 -4.48 12.83
CA ASP A 29 12.95 -4.25 14.25
C ASP A 29 11.43 -4.11 14.50
N ASP A 30 10.97 -4.53 15.68
CA ASP A 30 9.54 -4.52 16.02
C ASP A 30 8.96 -3.11 15.95
N GLU A 31 9.71 -2.09 16.41
CA GLU A 31 9.26 -0.69 16.37
C GLU A 31 9.11 -0.18 14.92
N VAL A 32 10.01 -0.63 14.03
CA VAL A 32 9.97 -0.27 12.61
C VAL A 32 8.80 -0.96 11.91
N THR A 33 8.57 -2.23 12.24
CA THR A 33 7.48 -3.02 11.68
C THR A 33 6.13 -2.41 12.06
N GLU A 34 5.95 -2.06 13.34
CA GLU A 34 4.72 -1.40 13.82
C GLU A 34 4.50 -0.04 13.15
N PHE A 35 5.54 0.78 13.03
CA PHE A 35 5.47 2.07 12.32
C PHE A 35 5.03 1.91 10.86
N LEU A 36 5.60 0.94 10.14
CA LEU A 36 5.23 0.68 8.74
C LEU A 36 3.79 0.16 8.63
N HIS A 37 3.37 -0.73 9.53
CA HIS A 37 1.99 -1.20 9.57
C HIS A 37 1.01 -0.07 9.84
N GLU A 38 1.26 0.80 10.82
CA GLU A 38 0.42 1.98 11.08
C GLU A 38 0.33 2.88 9.84
N THR A 39 1.47 3.11 9.19
CA THR A 39 1.51 3.91 7.95
C THR A 39 0.63 3.29 6.85
N VAL A 40 0.69 1.98 6.65
CA VAL A 40 -0.15 1.26 5.68
C VAL A 40 -1.62 1.27 6.08
N ARG A 41 -1.95 1.19 7.38
CA ARG A 41 -3.33 1.33 7.88
C ARG A 41 -3.92 2.70 7.57
N GLU A 42 -3.15 3.77 7.76
CA GLU A 42 -3.58 5.11 7.42
C GLU A 42 -3.85 5.26 5.91
N MET A 43 -3.00 4.64 5.06
CA MET A 43 -3.20 4.60 3.61
C MET A 43 -4.52 3.90 3.25
N ALA A 44 -4.77 2.72 3.83
CA ALA A 44 -6.01 1.98 3.61
C ALA A 44 -7.25 2.75 4.09
N SER A 45 -7.11 3.58 5.12
CA SER A 45 -8.20 4.38 5.68
C SER A 45 -8.65 5.53 4.76
N GLY A 46 -7.79 5.94 3.83
CA GLY A 46 -8.00 7.11 2.97
C GLY A 46 -7.60 8.43 3.62
N TYR A 47 -6.83 8.38 4.72
CA TYR A 47 -6.24 9.58 5.31
C TYR A 47 -4.97 9.96 4.56
N PRO A 48 -4.70 11.26 4.35
CA PRO A 48 -3.43 11.70 3.78
C PRO A 48 -2.29 11.31 4.73
N VAL A 49 -1.45 10.38 4.27
CA VAL A 49 -0.32 9.87 5.06
C VAL A 49 0.88 10.78 4.87
N TYR A 50 1.25 11.48 5.94
CA TYR A 50 2.43 12.34 5.96
C TYR A 50 3.64 11.53 6.47
N VAL A 51 4.31 10.83 5.56
CA VAL A 51 5.55 10.11 5.88
C VAL A 51 6.67 11.14 6.12
N SER A 52 7.04 11.39 7.38
CA SER A 52 8.09 12.34 7.76
C SER A 52 9.44 11.63 7.99
N LYS A 53 10.39 11.92 7.10
CA LYS A 53 11.87 11.70 7.17
C LYS A 53 12.41 10.27 7.06
N GLY A 54 13.28 10.08 6.06
CA GLY A 54 14.50 9.27 6.17
C GLY A 54 14.59 8.13 5.20
N ASP A 55 14.10 6.96 5.59
CA ASP A 55 14.52 5.70 4.96
C ASP A 55 13.37 4.91 4.31
N PHE A 56 12.11 5.09 4.75
CA PHE A 56 11.01 4.23 4.30
C PHE A 56 10.08 4.85 3.25
N THR A 57 10.22 6.13 2.92
CA THR A 57 9.41 6.77 1.87
C THR A 57 9.60 6.07 0.52
N ASN A 58 10.83 5.66 0.20
CA ASN A 58 11.12 4.93 -1.04
C ASN A 58 10.46 3.55 -1.02
N LEU A 59 10.57 2.81 0.09
CA LEU A 59 9.93 1.50 0.26
C LEU A 59 8.41 1.57 0.03
N LEU A 60 7.75 2.57 0.65
CA LEU A 60 6.31 2.78 0.51
C LEU A 60 5.93 3.26 -0.90
N THR A 61 6.77 4.10 -1.52
CA THR A 61 6.55 4.56 -2.90
C THR A 61 6.68 3.40 -3.87
N ASP A 62 7.71 2.57 -3.72
CA ASP A 62 7.94 1.37 -4.52
C ASP A 62 6.74 0.44 -4.36
N PHE A 63 6.31 0.16 -3.12
CA PHE A 63 5.12 -0.64 -2.83
C PHE A 63 3.87 -0.12 -3.56
N ILE A 64 3.55 1.18 -3.42
CA ILE A 64 2.38 1.78 -4.07
C ILE A 64 2.50 1.72 -5.60
N SER A 65 3.70 1.91 -6.15
CA SER A 65 3.93 1.93 -7.60
C SER A 65 3.71 0.58 -8.28
N MET A 66 3.69 -0.51 -7.52
CA MET A 66 3.39 -1.86 -8.03
C MET A 66 1.88 -2.11 -8.22
N PHE A 67 1.02 -1.20 -7.75
CA PHE A 67 -0.42 -1.29 -7.96
C PHE A 67 -0.82 -0.72 -9.32
N ASN A 68 -1.71 -1.46 -10.00
CA ASN A 68 -2.44 -0.99 -11.16
C ASN A 68 -3.94 -1.03 -10.85
N PHE A 69 -4.62 0.11 -11.03
CA PHE A 69 -6.02 0.29 -10.65
C PHE A 69 -6.95 0.35 -11.87
N ASP A 70 -8.12 -0.26 -11.74
CA ASP A 70 -9.22 -0.12 -12.70
C ASP A 70 -10.19 0.95 -12.21
N ASP A 71 -9.97 2.18 -12.67
CA ASP A 71 -10.77 3.37 -12.39
C ASP A 71 -12.25 3.24 -12.81
N LYS A 72 -12.60 2.26 -13.66
CA LYS A 72 -13.97 2.07 -14.18
C LYS A 72 -14.75 1.06 -13.37
N ASN A 73 -14.13 -0.08 -13.05
CA ASN A 73 -14.81 -1.21 -12.43
C ASN A 73 -14.47 -1.41 -10.95
N GLY A 74 -13.49 -0.65 -10.42
CA GLY A 74 -13.13 -0.70 -9.01
C GLY A 74 -12.39 -1.97 -8.64
N GLY A 75 -11.24 -2.21 -9.28
CA GLY A 75 -10.33 -3.31 -8.95
C GLY A 75 -8.88 -2.86 -8.91
N TYR A 76 -8.02 -3.71 -8.35
CA TYR A 76 -6.57 -3.53 -8.41
C TYR A 76 -5.86 -4.84 -8.76
N ASN A 77 -4.69 -4.71 -9.35
CA ASN A 77 -3.69 -5.77 -9.46
C ASN A 77 -2.37 -5.27 -8.86
N PHE A 78 -1.69 -6.14 -8.14
CA PHE A 78 -0.36 -5.90 -7.57
C PHE A 78 0.58 -6.99 -8.10
N GLU A 79 1.72 -6.60 -8.64
CA GLU A 79 2.75 -7.54 -9.11
C GLU A 79 4.15 -7.04 -8.76
N PHE A 80 4.93 -7.87 -8.04
CA PHE A 80 6.32 -7.59 -7.69
C PHE A 80 7.08 -8.91 -7.49
N GLU A 81 8.17 -9.15 -8.25
CA GLU A 81 9.09 -10.29 -8.07
C GLU A 81 8.40 -11.65 -7.80
N GLY A 82 7.31 -11.96 -8.53
CA GLY A 82 6.55 -13.22 -8.38
C GLY A 82 5.41 -13.18 -7.36
N ILE A 83 5.28 -12.13 -6.55
CA ILE A 83 4.08 -11.82 -5.77
C ILE A 83 3.01 -11.34 -6.73
N ARG A 84 1.80 -11.91 -6.63
CA ARG A 84 0.62 -11.50 -7.38
C ARG A 84 -0.58 -11.43 -6.45
N ALA A 85 -1.16 -10.25 -6.32
CA ALA A 85 -2.43 -10.05 -5.63
C ALA A 85 -3.39 -9.28 -6.53
N GLN A 86 -4.69 -9.58 -6.41
CA GLN A 86 -5.74 -8.89 -7.12
C GLN A 86 -6.98 -8.85 -6.24
N GLY A 87 -7.73 -7.76 -6.32
CA GLY A 87 -8.90 -7.57 -5.49
C GLY A 87 -9.77 -6.43 -5.96
N SER A 88 -10.84 -6.19 -5.20
CA SER A 88 -11.77 -5.10 -5.48
C SER A 88 -11.40 -3.87 -4.66
N THR A 89 -11.64 -2.69 -5.22
CA THR A 89 -11.46 -1.41 -4.54
C THR A 89 -12.77 -0.65 -4.50
N THR A 90 -12.98 0.14 -3.45
CA THR A 90 -14.02 1.17 -3.49
C THR A 90 -13.48 2.40 -4.22
N ILE A 91 -14.13 2.79 -5.32
CA ILE A 91 -13.82 4.03 -6.03
C ILE A 91 -14.33 5.23 -5.21
N VAL A 92 -13.45 6.21 -4.99
CA VAL A 92 -13.74 7.45 -4.29
C VAL A 92 -13.50 8.62 -5.24
N ASN A 93 -14.52 9.44 -5.46
CA ASN A 93 -14.35 10.67 -6.23
C ASN A 93 -13.69 11.72 -5.34
N ILE A 94 -12.54 12.24 -5.77
CA ILE A 94 -11.81 13.30 -5.09
C ILE A 94 -12.14 14.60 -5.82
N ASP A 95 -13.08 15.35 -5.25
CA ASP A 95 -13.35 16.73 -5.63
C ASP A 95 -12.35 17.62 -4.86
N ASP A 96 -11.53 18.38 -5.60
CA ASP A 96 -10.57 19.37 -5.05
C ASP A 96 -11.29 20.44 -4.20
#